data_AF-A0A6I2MIF8-F1
#
_entry.id   AF-A0A6I2MIF8-F1
#
_cell.length_a   1.000
_cell.length_b   1.000
_cell.length_c   1.000
_cell.angle_alpha   90.00
_cell.angle_beta   90.00
_cell.angle_gamma   90.00
#
_symmetry.space_group_name_H-M   'P 1'
#
loop_
_entity.id
_entity.type
_entity.pdbx_description
1 polymer ?
#
loop_
_entity_poly.entity_id
_entity_poly.type
_entity_poly.pdbx_seq_one_letter_code
_entity_poly.pdbx_strand_id
1 'polypeptide(L)'
;MLSKTKGFYLITSNPLAENCDFNKKDGYYEKSIGDREKSIKSAYIVHTKAKYKDFVFTISQDEVLKDEHKVRLNLNTLDFAAYDYFGFPYRKDDASIVVQEDEIEEIWEERTPLARFPFKVDKIKYIKKEGKFL
;
A
#
# COMPACT_ATOMS: atom_id res chain seq x y z
N MET A 1 21.75 -9.62 11.54
CA MET A 1 20.81 -9.62 12.68
C MET A 1 20.34 -8.18 12.90
N LEU A 2 19.02 -7.95 12.83
CA LEU A 2 18.26 -6.70 13.07
C LEU A 2 18.75 -5.42 12.35
N SER A 3 18.24 -5.21 11.13
CA SER A 3 18.17 -3.87 10.54
C SER A 3 16.76 -3.32 10.76
N LYS A 4 16.66 -2.31 11.63
CA LYS A 4 15.43 -1.54 11.90
C LYS A 4 15.20 -0.55 10.77
N THR A 5 13.93 -0.17 10.60
CA THR A 5 13.36 0.81 9.65
C THR A 5 13.10 0.19 8.27
N LYS A 6 12.06 0.55 7.54
CA LYS A 6 11.46 1.86 7.31
C LYS A 6 9.98 1.66 6.92
N GLY A 7 9.17 2.72 6.98
CA GLY A 7 7.92 2.76 6.20
C GLY A 7 8.17 2.35 4.74
N PHE A 8 7.14 1.83 4.07
CA PHE A 8 7.25 1.39 2.69
C PHE A 8 7.04 2.57 1.74
N TYR A 9 7.46 2.43 0.48
CA TYR A 9 7.22 3.43 -0.55
C TYR A 9 6.23 2.87 -1.55
N LEU A 10 5.25 3.67 -1.95
CA LEU A 10 4.61 3.45 -3.24
C LEU A 10 5.49 4.07 -4.31
N ILE A 11 5.69 3.34 -5.39
CA ILE A 11 6.50 3.79 -6.51
C ILE A 11 5.69 3.53 -7.75
N THR A 12 5.71 4.51 -8.66
CA THR A 12 4.98 4.41 -9.92
C THR A 12 5.69 5.18 -11.01
N SER A 13 5.59 4.68 -12.23
CA SER A 13 6.00 5.41 -13.44
C SER A 13 4.89 6.33 -13.96
N ASN A 14 3.69 6.31 -13.35
CA ASN A 14 2.56 7.09 -13.82
C ASN A 14 2.74 8.58 -13.49
N PRO A 15 2.77 9.47 -14.50
CA PRO A 15 2.95 10.91 -14.26
C PRO A 15 1.77 11.56 -13.51
N LEU A 16 0.58 10.97 -13.52
CA LEU A 16 -0.57 11.47 -12.75
C LEU A 16 -0.35 11.35 -11.23
N ALA A 17 0.60 10.52 -10.79
CA ALA A 17 0.92 10.36 -9.38
C ALA A 17 1.42 11.66 -8.72
N GLU A 18 1.92 12.61 -9.50
CA GLU A 18 2.29 13.96 -9.03
C GLU A 18 1.10 14.68 -8.36
N ASN A 19 -0.13 14.42 -8.83
CA ASN A 19 -1.36 14.96 -8.24
C ASN A 19 -1.76 14.23 -6.94
N CYS A 20 -1.19 13.06 -6.68
CA CYS A 20 -1.53 12.17 -5.56
C CYS A 20 -0.57 12.29 -4.34
N ASP A 21 0.15 13.41 -4.24
CA ASP A 21 1.25 13.67 -3.28
C ASP A 21 2.52 12.82 -3.48
N PHE A 22 2.79 12.33 -4.68
CA PHE A 22 4.06 11.64 -4.96
C PHE A 22 5.16 12.65 -5.30
N ASN A 23 6.38 12.36 -4.85
CA ASN A 23 7.56 13.13 -5.21
C ASN A 23 8.20 12.53 -6.45
N LYS A 24 8.51 13.38 -7.44
CA LYS A 24 9.27 12.97 -8.61
C LYS A 24 10.73 12.68 -8.24
N LYS A 25 11.25 11.57 -8.76
CA LYS A 25 12.64 11.11 -8.70
C LYS A 25 13.12 10.77 -10.11
N ASP A 26 14.41 10.51 -10.26
CA ASP A 26 15.04 10.21 -11.56
C ASP A 26 14.34 9.03 -12.28
N GLY A 27 13.38 9.34 -13.14
CA GLY A 27 12.62 8.38 -13.95
C GLY A 27 11.33 7.81 -13.33
N TYR A 28 10.95 8.17 -12.10
CA TYR A 28 9.75 7.63 -11.43
C TYR A 28 9.18 8.57 -10.36
N TYR A 29 8.02 8.24 -9.82
CA TYR A 29 7.35 8.94 -8.72
C TYR A 29 7.33 8.04 -7.49
N GLU A 30 7.64 8.59 -6.31
CA GLU A 30 7.60 7.86 -5.05
C GLU A 30 6.82 8.60 -3.95
N LYS A 31 6.08 7.84 -3.15
CA LYS A 31 5.38 8.30 -1.96
C LYS A 31 5.72 7.41 -0.79
N SER A 32 6.34 7.98 0.24
CA SER A 32 6.57 7.26 1.49
C SER A 32 5.23 7.05 2.21
N ILE A 33 4.89 5.79 2.52
CA ILE A 33 3.75 5.45 3.35
C ILE A 33 4.20 4.60 4.54
N GLY A 34 3.89 5.08 5.73
CA GLY A 34 4.22 4.42 6.99
C GLY A 34 5.21 5.20 7.85
N ASP A 35 5.09 4.99 9.15
CA ASP A 35 5.81 5.72 10.18
C ASP A 35 7.31 5.38 10.15
N ARG A 36 8.10 6.31 9.62
CA ARG A 36 9.56 6.22 9.61
C ARG A 36 10.16 6.21 11.01
N GLU A 37 9.46 6.65 12.05
CA GLU A 37 9.97 6.68 13.42
C GLU A 37 8.86 6.99 14.45
N LYS A 38 9.00 6.44 15.66
CA LYS A 38 8.18 6.69 16.85
C LYS A 38 8.29 8.14 17.38
N SER A 39 7.97 9.13 16.55
CA SER A 39 7.54 10.45 16.99
C SER A 39 6.24 10.72 16.25
N ILE A 40 5.13 10.73 16.97
CA ILE A 40 3.80 10.87 16.38
C ILE A 40 3.70 12.28 15.80
N LYS A 41 4.00 12.41 14.49
CA LYS A 41 3.91 13.65 13.71
C LYS A 41 2.56 13.79 13.00
N SER A 42 1.86 12.68 12.79
CA SER A 42 0.49 12.64 12.33
C SER A 42 -0.41 12.26 13.49
N ALA A 43 -1.66 12.68 13.44
CA ALA A 43 -2.59 12.39 14.52
C ALA A 43 -3.58 11.26 14.16
N TYR A 44 -3.24 10.52 13.09
CA TYR A 44 -3.88 9.29 12.63
C TYR A 44 -2.82 8.29 12.15
N ILE A 45 -3.16 7.00 12.22
CA ILE A 45 -2.40 5.88 11.65
C ILE A 45 -2.86 5.67 10.21
N VAL A 46 -1.93 5.35 9.31
CA VAL A 46 -2.22 5.08 7.89
C VAL A 46 -1.90 3.63 7.54
N HIS A 47 -2.84 2.95 6.89
CA HIS A 47 -2.63 1.66 6.24
C HIS A 47 -2.94 1.78 4.75
N THR A 48 -2.03 1.34 3.89
CA THR A 48 -2.28 1.31 2.45
C THR A 48 -2.87 -0.02 2.04
N LYS A 49 -4.00 0.07 1.33
CA LYS A 49 -4.75 -1.07 0.82
C LYS A 49 -4.81 -1.03 -0.70
N ALA A 50 -4.96 -2.20 -1.29
CA ALA A 50 -5.20 -2.38 -2.71
C ALA A 50 -6.38 -3.32 -2.93
N LYS A 51 -7.13 -3.07 -4.00
CA LYS A 51 -8.11 -4.02 -4.54
C LYS A 51 -7.50 -4.69 -5.78
N TYR A 52 -7.50 -6.02 -5.79
CA TYR A 52 -7.02 -6.83 -6.89
C TYR A 52 -7.88 -8.09 -7.02
N LYS A 53 -8.49 -8.29 -8.19
CA LYS A 53 -9.38 -9.44 -8.47
C LYS A 53 -10.49 -9.58 -7.44
N ASP A 54 -11.13 -8.47 -7.09
CA ASP A 54 -12.18 -8.40 -6.05
C ASP A 54 -11.75 -8.68 -4.60
N PHE A 55 -10.45 -8.89 -4.34
CA PHE A 55 -9.91 -9.07 -3.00
C PHE A 55 -9.13 -7.85 -2.51
N VAL A 56 -9.12 -7.64 -1.19
CA VAL A 56 -8.44 -6.52 -0.54
C VAL A 56 -7.14 -6.98 0.11
N PHE A 57 -6.05 -6.31 -0.23
CA PHE A 57 -4.72 -6.60 0.27
C PHE A 57 -4.10 -5.39 0.96
N THR A 58 -3.04 -5.63 1.73
CA THR A 58 -2.14 -4.57 2.18
C THR A 58 -0.91 -4.54 1.30
N ILE A 59 -0.54 -3.36 0.84
CA ILE A 59 0.63 -3.19 -0.02
C ILE A 59 1.90 -3.21 0.82
N SER A 60 2.91 -3.93 0.34
CA SER A 60 4.30 -3.79 0.74
C SER A 60 5.19 -3.61 -0.48
N GLN A 61 6.22 -2.77 -0.37
CA GLN A 61 7.21 -2.57 -1.41
C GLN A 61 8.60 -2.82 -0.86
N ASP A 62 9.41 -3.56 -1.62
CA ASP A 62 10.84 -3.71 -1.39
C ASP A 62 11.64 -3.10 -2.57
N GLU A 63 12.96 -2.93 -2.38
CA GLU A 63 13.83 -2.32 -3.39
C GLU A 63 13.94 -3.14 -4.68
N VAL A 64 13.75 -4.46 -4.63
CA VAL A 64 13.85 -5.33 -5.81
C VAL A 64 12.61 -5.17 -6.70
N LEU A 65 11.43 -5.08 -6.08
CA LEU A 65 10.16 -4.90 -6.80
C LEU A 65 10.01 -3.51 -7.41
N LYS A 66 10.71 -2.51 -6.84
CA LYS A 66 10.76 -1.13 -7.35
C LYS A 66 11.23 -1.06 -8.80
N ASP A 67 12.34 -1.72 -9.11
CA ASP A 67 12.99 -1.59 -10.42
C ASP A 67 12.18 -2.28 -11.53
N GLU A 68 11.28 -3.20 -11.15
CA GLU A 68 10.44 -3.96 -12.08
C GLU A 68 8.99 -3.44 -12.19
N HIS A 69 8.67 -2.30 -11.57
CA HIS A 69 7.29 -1.75 -11.51
C HIS A 69 6.26 -2.72 -10.90
N LYS A 70 6.70 -3.57 -9.99
CA LYS A 70 5.87 -4.56 -9.31
C LYS A 70 5.58 -4.14 -7.88
N VAL A 71 4.49 -4.69 -7.34
CA VAL A 71 4.08 -4.48 -5.96
C VAL A 71 3.76 -5.81 -5.31
N ARG A 72 4.18 -5.99 -4.04
CA ARG A 72 3.77 -7.15 -3.24
C ARG A 72 2.48 -6.84 -2.49
N LEU A 73 1.47 -7.66 -2.72
CA LEU A 73 0.18 -7.62 -2.06
C LEU A 73 0.14 -8.70 -0.99
N ASN A 74 -0.03 -8.31 0.27
CA ASN A 74 -0.12 -9.24 1.41
C ASN A 74 -1.56 -9.38 1.87
N LEU A 75 -1.99 -10.62 2.02
CA LEU A 75 -3.30 -10.97 2.55
C LEU A 75 -3.23 -11.01 4.08
N ASN A 76 -3.55 -9.88 4.71
CA ASN A 76 -3.48 -9.73 6.17
C ASN A 76 -4.70 -10.31 6.92
N THR A 77 -5.74 -10.74 6.21
CA THR A 77 -6.98 -11.27 6.77
C THR A 77 -7.18 -12.73 6.40
N LEU A 78 -7.85 -13.49 7.27
CA LEU A 78 -8.32 -14.85 6.97
C LEU A 78 -9.50 -14.80 5.99
N ASP A 79 -9.22 -14.43 4.74
CA ASP A 79 -10.17 -14.44 3.64
C ASP A 79 -10.07 -15.75 2.86
N PHE A 80 -10.89 -16.75 3.24
CA PHE A 80 -10.82 -18.09 2.66
C PHE A 80 -11.04 -18.11 1.15
N ALA A 81 -11.87 -17.21 0.61
CA ALA A 81 -12.09 -17.13 -0.83
C ALA A 81 -10.82 -16.67 -1.55
N ALA A 82 -10.07 -15.72 -0.97
CA ALA A 82 -8.78 -15.32 -1.51
C ALA A 82 -7.74 -16.45 -1.44
N TYR A 83 -7.69 -17.20 -0.33
CA TYR A 83 -6.80 -18.37 -0.21
C TYR A 83 -7.05 -19.41 -1.30
N ASP A 84 -8.31 -19.74 -1.54
CA ASP A 84 -8.69 -20.73 -2.55
C ASP A 84 -8.45 -20.20 -3.98
N TYR A 85 -8.78 -18.92 -4.24
CA TYR A 85 -8.62 -18.30 -5.56
C TYR A 85 -7.14 -18.22 -5.99
N PHE A 86 -6.24 -17.85 -5.08
CA PHE A 86 -4.81 -17.71 -5.37
C PHE A 86 -3.99 -18.98 -5.09
N GLY A 87 -4.61 -20.03 -4.55
CA GLY A 87 -3.95 -21.31 -4.28
C GLY A 87 -2.88 -21.23 -3.20
N PHE A 88 -3.06 -20.38 -2.18
CA PHE A 88 -2.06 -20.21 -1.13
C PHE A 88 -1.93 -21.48 -0.26
N PRO A 89 -0.71 -22.00 -0.04
CA PRO A 89 -0.50 -23.32 0.54
C PRO A 89 -0.91 -23.44 2.02
N TYR A 90 -0.87 -22.36 2.82
CA TYR A 90 -1.29 -22.40 4.24
C TYR A 90 -1.82 -21.06 4.76
N ARG A 91 -2.83 -21.13 5.66
CA ARG A 91 -3.54 -20.01 6.31
C ARG A 91 -2.73 -19.21 7.35
N LYS A 92 -1.41 -19.41 7.39
CA LYS A 92 -0.48 -18.81 8.37
C LYS A 92 0.88 -18.41 7.79
N ASP A 93 1.19 -18.82 6.56
CA ASP A 93 2.40 -18.38 5.86
C ASP A 93 2.16 -17.02 5.21
N ASP A 94 3.24 -16.34 4.84
CA ASP A 94 3.31 -15.01 4.22
C ASP A 94 2.54 -14.94 2.88
N ALA A 95 1.21 -15.05 2.96
CA ALA A 95 0.26 -15.15 1.86
C ALA A 95 0.31 -13.84 1.08
N SER A 96 1.18 -13.85 0.07
CA SER A 96 1.49 -12.68 -0.72
C SER A 96 1.64 -13.06 -2.18
N ILE A 97 1.28 -12.12 -3.05
CA ILE A 97 1.50 -12.20 -4.48
C ILE A 97 2.24 -10.96 -4.94
N VAL A 98 3.01 -11.10 -6.00
CA VAL A 98 3.64 -9.99 -6.69
C VAL A 98 2.87 -9.77 -7.98
N VAL A 99 2.39 -8.55 -8.19
CA VAL A 99 1.60 -8.16 -9.36
C VAL A 99 2.22 -6.94 -10.00
N GLN A 100 1.88 -6.68 -11.26
CA GLN A 100 2.22 -5.41 -11.89
C GLN A 100 1.32 -4.31 -11.31
N GLU A 101 1.87 -3.10 -11.17
CA GLU A 101 1.14 -1.97 -10.57
C GLU A 101 -0.08 -1.55 -11.40
N ASP A 102 0.01 -1.68 -12.73
CA ASP A 102 -1.06 -1.34 -13.66
C ASP A 102 -2.28 -2.27 -13.50
N GLU A 103 -2.07 -3.53 -13.14
CA GLU A 103 -3.12 -4.53 -12.89
C GLU A 103 -3.96 -4.26 -11.64
N ILE A 104 -3.50 -3.40 -10.72
CA ILE A 104 -4.22 -3.09 -9.48
C ILE A 104 -5.44 -2.20 -9.78
N GLU A 105 -6.64 -2.60 -9.35
CA GLU A 105 -7.89 -1.90 -9.65
C GLU A 105 -8.01 -0.58 -8.86
N GLU A 106 -7.75 -0.67 -7.55
CA GLU A 106 -7.86 0.46 -6.63
C GLU A 106 -6.70 0.45 -5.62
N ILE A 107 -6.26 1.64 -5.24
CA ILE A 107 -5.27 1.87 -4.19
C ILE A 107 -5.81 2.99 -3.30
N TRP A 108 -5.85 2.76 -1.98
CA TRP A 108 -6.27 3.77 -1.02
C TRP A 108 -5.51 3.71 0.30
N GLU A 109 -5.53 4.82 1.03
CA GLU A 109 -5.06 4.94 2.40
C GLU A 109 -6.26 4.87 3.34
N GLU A 110 -6.27 3.88 4.24
CA GLU A 110 -7.14 3.86 5.42
C GLU A 110 -6.48 4.64 6.55
N ARG A 111 -7.18 5.63 7.06
CA ARG A 111 -6.71 6.54 8.10
C ARG A 111 -7.50 6.32 9.37
N THR A 112 -6.84 5.82 10.41
CA THR A 112 -7.43 5.58 11.71
C THR A 112 -7.00 6.70 12.66
N PRO A 113 -7.91 7.60 13.09
CA PRO A 113 -7.59 8.64 14.06
C PRO A 113 -7.02 8.06 15.35
N LEU A 114 -6.03 8.73 15.93
CA LEU A 114 -5.58 8.41 17.27
C LEU A 114 -6.60 8.93 18.28
N ALA A 115 -7.11 8.07 19.17
CA ALA A 115 -8.20 8.39 20.09
C ALA A 115 -8.01 9.69 20.92
N ARG A 116 -6.76 10.10 21.14
CA ARG A 116 -6.39 11.30 21.89
C ARG A 116 -6.43 12.62 21.11
N PHE A 117 -6.79 12.59 19.82
CA PHE A 117 -6.91 13.80 19.00
C PHE A 117 -8.28 13.87 18.28
N PRO A 118 -9.12 14.88 18.60
CA PRO A 118 -10.52 14.90 18.16
C PRO A 118 -10.78 15.60 16.80
N PHE A 119 -9.82 15.70 15.89
CA PHE A 119 -10.10 16.30 14.56
C PHE A 119 -10.81 15.31 13.63
N LYS A 120 -11.56 15.87 12.67
CA LYS A 120 -12.15 15.11 11.57
C LYS A 120 -11.08 14.89 10.51
N VAL A 121 -10.76 13.62 10.25
CA VAL A 121 -9.92 13.18 9.11
C VAL A 121 -10.76 12.25 8.25
N ASP A 122 -10.64 12.41 6.94
CA ASP A 122 -11.23 11.48 5.98
C ASP A 122 -10.64 10.09 6.21
N LYS A 123 -11.52 9.13 6.50
CA LYS A 123 -11.12 7.76 6.83
C LYS A 123 -10.45 7.03 5.67
N ILE A 124 -10.75 7.44 4.44
CA ILE A 124 -10.26 6.82 3.22
C ILE A 124 -9.79 7.93 2.28
N LYS A 125 -8.56 7.85 1.78
CA LYS A 125 -8.06 8.65 0.66
C LYS A 125 -7.70 7.72 -0.49
N TYR A 126 -8.40 7.83 -1.62
CA TYR A 126 -8.05 7.11 -2.83
C TYR A 126 -6.81 7.72 -3.49
N ILE A 127 -5.96 6.84 -4.02
CA ILE A 127 -4.76 7.14 -4.82
C ILE A 127 -4.99 6.68 -6.26
N LYS A 128 -5.54 5.48 -6.43
CA LYS A 128 -5.95 4.90 -7.71
C LYS A 128 -7.37 4.38 -7.56
N LYS A 129 -8.23 4.67 -8.53
CA LYS A 129 -9.61 4.16 -8.58
C LYS A 129 -9.95 3.78 -10.02
N GLU A 130 -10.55 2.59 -10.20
CA GLU A 130 -10.94 2.09 -11.53
C GLU A 130 -9.78 2.13 -12.54
N GLY A 131 -8.58 1.76 -12.10
CA GLY A 131 -7.38 1.78 -12.94
C GLY A 131 -6.73 3.15 -13.13
N LYS A 132 -7.35 4.25 -12.66
CA LYS A 132 -6.87 5.63 -12.86
C LYS A 132 -6.34 6.26 -11.57
N PHE A 133 -5.18 6.91 -11.66
CA PHE A 133 -4.64 7.71 -10.56
C PHE A 133 -5.40 9.02 -10.41
N LEU A 134 -5.59 9.48 -9.16
CA LEU A 134 -6.45 10.62 -8.78
C LEU A 134 -5.66 11.81 -8.24
#